data_AF-A0A4W5NX06-F1
#
_entry.id   AF-A0A4W5NX06-F1
#
_cell.length_a   1.000
_cell.length_b   1.000
_cell.length_c   1.000
_cell.angle_alpha   90.00
_cell.angle_beta   90.00
_cell.angle_gamma   90.00
#
_symmetry.space_group_name_H-M   'P 1'
#
loop_
_entity.id
_entity.type
_entity.pdbx_description
1 polymer ?
#
loop_
_entity_poly.entity_id
_entity_poly.type
_entity_poly.pdbx_seq_one_letter_code
_entity_poly.pdbx_strand_id
1 'polypeptide(L)'
;MEDDVLTTLKILIIGESGVGKSSLLLRFTDDTFDPELAATIGVDFKVKTISVDGNKAKLAIWDTAGQERFRTLTPSYYRGAQGVILVYDVTRRDTFTKLDNWLNELETYCTRNDLVKMLVGNKIDKENHELDRNEGLKFARKHSMLFIGKSGAGRIPLSDPTRGMSYGPPLCRGNSFLNTCHTWTGMFACFYS
;
A
#
# COMPACT_ATOMS: atom_id res chain seq x y z
N MET A 1 -5.90 18.38 29.59
CA MET A 1 -5.15 17.43 28.76
C MET A 1 -5.81 17.49 27.40
N GLU A 2 -5.25 18.31 26.51
CA GLU A 2 -5.83 18.54 25.19
C GLU A 2 -5.68 17.26 24.37
N ASP A 3 -6.80 16.81 23.79
CA ASP A 3 -6.85 15.69 22.87
C ASP A 3 -5.78 15.87 21.78
N ASP A 4 -4.76 15.00 21.77
CA ASP A 4 -3.83 14.86 20.64
C ASP A 4 -4.70 14.78 19.38
N VAL A 5 -4.67 15.81 18.52
CA VAL A 5 -5.44 15.83 17.28
C VAL A 5 -4.90 14.74 16.36
N LEU A 6 -5.49 13.55 16.48
CA LEU A 6 -5.15 12.36 15.73
C LEU A 6 -5.75 12.46 14.33
N THR A 7 -4.98 13.04 13.41
CA THR A 7 -5.38 13.07 11.99
C THR A 7 -5.58 11.64 11.50
N THR A 8 -6.77 11.37 10.96
CA THR A 8 -7.12 10.05 10.42
C THR A 8 -6.91 10.02 8.91
N LEU A 9 -6.15 9.02 8.46
CA LEU A 9 -5.79 8.81 7.06
C LEU A 9 -6.38 7.51 6.57
N LYS A 10 -7.29 7.62 5.60
CA LYS A 10 -7.92 6.50 4.91
C LYS A 10 -6.98 5.95 3.84
N ILE A 11 -6.60 4.69 4.00
CA ILE A 11 -5.72 3.96 3.08
C ILE A 11 -6.49 2.76 2.51
N LEU A 12 -6.40 2.56 1.20
CA LEU A 12 -6.91 1.35 0.54
C LEU A 12 -5.77 0.41 0.17
N ILE A 13 -5.94 -0.90 0.33
CA ILE A 13 -5.03 -1.92 -0.20
C ILE A 13 -5.74 -2.69 -1.30
N ILE A 14 -5.23 -2.62 -2.53
CA ILE A 14 -5.84 -3.23 -3.73
C ILE A 14 -4.85 -4.13 -4.48
N GLY A 15 -5.37 -5.06 -5.29
CA GLY A 15 -4.59 -6.02 -6.06
C GLY A 15 -5.25 -7.40 -6.11
N GLU A 16 -4.70 -8.29 -6.94
CA GLU A 16 -5.28 -9.61 -7.19
C GLU A 16 -5.44 -10.48 -5.94
N SER A 17 -6.29 -11.51 -6.05
CA SER A 17 -6.41 -12.51 -4.99
C SER A 17 -5.10 -13.28 -4.81
N GLY A 18 -4.77 -13.61 -3.56
CA GLY A 18 -3.58 -14.38 -3.22
C GLY A 18 -2.24 -13.66 -3.39
N VAL A 19 -2.22 -12.34 -3.66
CA VAL A 19 -0.97 -11.55 -3.70
C VAL A 19 -0.40 -11.26 -2.31
N GLY A 20 -1.20 -11.43 -1.25
CA GLY A 20 -0.77 -11.26 0.15
C GLY A 20 -1.09 -9.89 0.77
N LYS A 21 -2.17 -9.22 0.34
CA LYS A 21 -2.65 -7.94 0.90
C LYS A 21 -2.95 -8.04 2.40
N SER A 22 -3.74 -9.03 2.77
CA SER A 22 -4.15 -9.29 4.16
C SER A 22 -2.98 -9.71 5.03
N SER A 23 -2.08 -10.57 4.52
CA SER A 23 -0.83 -10.93 5.22
C SER A 23 0.07 -9.70 5.43
N LEU A 24 0.15 -8.81 4.44
CA LEU A 24 0.90 -7.55 4.54
C LEU A 24 0.26 -6.60 5.56
N LEU A 25 -1.07 -6.55 5.63
CA LEU A 25 -1.80 -5.76 6.62
C LEU A 25 -1.61 -6.32 8.03
N LEU A 26 -1.80 -7.62 8.24
CA LEU A 26 -1.59 -8.28 9.54
C LEU A 26 -0.16 -8.10 10.04
N ARG A 27 0.82 -8.29 9.14
CA ARG A 27 2.23 -8.05 9.47
C ARG A 27 2.46 -6.61 9.89
N PHE A 28 1.77 -5.67 9.26
CA PHE A 28 1.85 -4.26 9.63
C PHE A 28 1.12 -3.96 10.95
N THR A 29 -0.07 -4.49 11.21
CA THR A 29 -0.87 -4.15 12.39
C THR A 29 -0.40 -4.87 13.64
N ASP A 30 -0.10 -6.15 13.52
CA ASP A 30 0.02 -7.07 14.66
C ASP A 30 1.43 -7.70 14.77
N ASP A 31 2.38 -7.34 13.89
CA ASP A 31 3.72 -7.96 13.78
C ASP A 31 3.67 -9.50 13.68
N THR A 32 2.60 -10.04 13.11
CA THR A 32 2.39 -11.49 12.91
C THR A 32 2.35 -11.85 11.43
N PHE A 33 2.66 -13.10 11.12
CA PHE A 33 2.46 -13.68 9.80
C PHE A 33 1.76 -15.02 9.96
N ASP A 34 0.62 -15.17 9.29
CA ASP A 34 -0.14 -16.41 9.24
C ASP A 34 -0.12 -16.97 7.80
N PRO A 35 0.60 -18.07 7.54
CA PRO A 35 0.62 -18.70 6.23
C PRO A 35 -0.70 -19.37 5.86
N GLU A 36 -1.56 -19.68 6.83
CA GLU A 36 -2.87 -20.33 6.64
C GLU A 36 -4.01 -19.31 6.57
N LEU A 37 -3.69 -18.01 6.48
CA LEU A 37 -4.67 -16.95 6.41
C LEU A 37 -5.67 -17.18 5.27
N ALA A 38 -6.93 -17.38 5.64
CA ALA A 38 -8.02 -17.58 4.70
C ALA A 38 -8.20 -16.37 3.78
N ALA A 39 -8.71 -16.59 2.57
CA ALA A 39 -8.98 -15.52 1.62
C ALA A 39 -10.00 -14.51 2.18
N THR A 40 -9.71 -13.22 2.07
CA THR A 40 -10.64 -12.15 2.47
C THR A 40 -11.94 -12.25 1.68
N ILE A 41 -13.06 -12.31 2.40
CA ILE A 41 -14.40 -12.22 1.84
C ILE A 41 -14.87 -10.78 2.01
N GLY A 42 -15.09 -10.06 0.91
CA GLY A 42 -15.50 -8.65 0.96
C GLY A 42 -14.35 -7.69 1.29
N VAL A 43 -14.47 -6.94 2.38
CA VAL A 43 -13.48 -5.92 2.79
C VAL A 43 -13.24 -6.04 4.30
N ASP A 44 -11.98 -6.10 4.71
CA ASP A 44 -11.59 -6.02 6.12
C ASP A 44 -11.13 -4.59 6.47
N PHE A 45 -11.35 -4.18 7.71
CA PHE A 45 -11.06 -2.84 8.19
C PHE A 45 -10.19 -2.89 9.45
N LYS A 46 -9.03 -2.24 9.40
CA LYS A 46 -8.10 -2.13 10.52
C LYS A 46 -7.73 -0.68 10.79
N VAL A 47 -7.53 -0.36 12.07
CA VAL A 47 -7.02 0.95 12.49
C VAL A 47 -5.69 0.77 13.20
N LYS A 48 -4.66 1.49 12.77
CA LYS A 48 -3.36 1.56 13.46
C LYS A 48 -3.00 2.99 13.76
N THR A 49 -2.63 3.30 15.00
CA THR A 49 -2.06 4.61 15.35
C THR A 49 -0.55 4.54 15.17
N ILE A 50 0.02 5.48 14.43
CA ILE A 50 1.46 5.63 14.25
C ILE A 50 1.92 7.02 14.71
N SER A 51 3.21 7.17 14.99
CA SER A 51 3.83 8.46 15.25
C SER A 51 4.81 8.77 14.14
N VAL A 52 4.65 9.91 13.46
CA VAL A 52 5.52 10.38 12.38
C VAL A 52 6.01 11.77 12.76
N ASP A 53 7.33 11.95 12.87
CA ASP A 53 7.97 13.21 13.26
C ASP A 53 7.39 13.80 14.57
N GLY A 54 7.10 12.93 15.54
CA GLY A 54 6.53 13.31 16.84
C GLY A 54 5.01 13.55 16.84
N ASN A 55 4.35 13.51 15.68
CA ASN A 55 2.90 13.68 15.55
C ASN A 55 2.20 12.34 15.42
N LYS A 56 1.09 12.15 16.16
CA LYS A 56 0.31 10.92 16.06
C LYS A 56 -0.72 11.00 14.93
N ALA A 57 -0.79 9.95 14.12
CA ALA A 57 -1.79 9.79 13.06
C ALA A 57 -2.49 8.43 13.19
N LYS A 58 -3.79 8.38 12.91
CA LYS A 58 -4.56 7.14 12.80
C LYS A 58 -4.64 6.72 11.34
N LEU A 59 -4.20 5.52 11.03
CA LEU A 59 -4.37 4.90 9.72
C LEU A 59 -5.63 4.06 9.75
N ALA A 60 -6.61 4.41 8.92
CA ALA A 60 -7.83 3.66 8.68
C ALA A 60 -7.65 2.87 7.38
N ILE A 61 -7.28 1.60 7.50
CA ILE A 61 -6.84 0.77 6.38
C ILE A 61 -7.96 -0.19 5.97
N TRP A 62 -8.29 -0.18 4.69
CA TRP A 62 -9.29 -1.05 4.07
C TRP A 62 -8.57 -2.11 3.22
N ASP A 63 -8.58 -3.37 3.66
CA ASP A 63 -8.07 -4.51 2.88
C ASP A 63 -9.18 -5.08 2.02
N THR A 64 -8.99 -5.06 0.70
CA THR A 64 -10.03 -5.47 -0.24
C THR A 64 -9.85 -6.93 -0.67
N ALA A 65 -10.94 -7.65 -0.89
CA ALA A 65 -10.87 -8.95 -1.55
C ALA A 65 -10.34 -8.78 -2.99
N GLY A 66 -9.34 -9.58 -3.36
CA GLY A 66 -8.76 -9.53 -4.71
C GLY A 66 -9.48 -10.41 -5.73
N GLN A 67 -10.56 -11.11 -5.33
CA GLN A 67 -11.35 -11.94 -6.25
C GLN A 67 -12.34 -11.08 -7.02
N GLU A 68 -12.36 -11.26 -8.34
CA GLU A 68 -13.26 -10.58 -9.28
C GLU A 68 -14.75 -10.73 -8.94
N ARG A 69 -15.15 -11.87 -8.36
CA ARG A 69 -16.53 -12.10 -7.90
C ARG A 69 -16.95 -11.17 -6.74
N PHE A 70 -15.98 -10.58 -6.04
CA PHE A 70 -16.17 -9.58 -4.99
C PHE A 70 -15.62 -8.21 -5.40
N ARG A 71 -15.08 -8.04 -6.63
CA ARG A 71 -14.61 -6.74 -7.18
C ARG A 71 -15.73 -5.75 -7.42
N THR A 72 -17.00 -6.12 -7.25
CA THR A 72 -18.07 -5.16 -6.95
C THR A 72 -17.88 -4.56 -5.55
N LEU A 73 -16.66 -4.18 -5.19
CA LEU A 73 -16.41 -3.27 -4.10
C LEU A 73 -17.22 -2.02 -4.41
N THR A 74 -18.15 -1.69 -3.53
CA THR A 74 -18.98 -0.51 -3.70
C THR A 74 -18.06 0.70 -3.93
N PRO A 75 -18.32 1.57 -4.94
CA PRO A 75 -17.55 2.80 -5.18
C PRO A 75 -17.35 3.68 -3.93
N SER A 76 -18.17 3.48 -2.89
CA SER A 76 -18.04 4.09 -1.57
C SER A 76 -16.69 3.83 -0.88
N TYR A 77 -16.02 2.69 -1.11
CA TYR A 77 -14.74 2.40 -0.46
C TYR A 77 -13.61 3.28 -0.99
N TYR A 78 -13.57 3.52 -2.31
CA TYR A 78 -12.60 4.39 -2.96
C TYR A 78 -12.78 5.88 -2.59
N ARG A 79 -14.02 6.29 -2.31
CA ARG A 79 -14.35 7.69 -1.98
C ARG A 79 -13.59 8.15 -0.73
N GLY A 80 -12.86 9.25 -0.87
CA GLY A 80 -12.14 9.89 0.23
C GLY A 80 -10.88 9.14 0.70
N ALA A 81 -10.42 8.10 -0.01
CA ALA A 81 -9.11 7.52 0.23
C ALA A 81 -8.03 8.59 0.04
N GLN A 82 -7.11 8.74 0.99
CA GLN A 82 -5.97 9.67 0.93
C GLN A 82 -4.71 8.96 0.42
N GLY A 83 -4.64 7.64 0.58
CA GLY A 83 -3.59 6.81 0.02
C GLY A 83 -4.09 5.47 -0.49
N VAL A 84 -3.35 4.87 -1.41
CA VAL A 84 -3.60 3.53 -1.94
C VAL A 84 -2.30 2.73 -2.02
N ILE A 85 -2.38 1.45 -1.68
CA ILE A 85 -1.31 0.48 -1.79
C ILE A 85 -1.75 -0.57 -2.81
N LEU A 86 -1.07 -0.59 -3.96
CA LEU A 86 -1.24 -1.60 -4.99
C LEU A 86 -0.26 -2.73 -4.74
N VAL A 87 -0.74 -3.95 -4.60
CA VAL A 87 0.08 -5.12 -4.30
C VAL A 87 0.01 -6.12 -5.44
N TYR A 88 1.18 -6.58 -5.90
CA TYR A 88 1.30 -7.71 -6.83
C TYR A 88 2.25 -8.77 -6.27
N ASP A 89 2.21 -9.96 -6.85
CA ASP A 89 3.05 -11.09 -6.49
C ASP A 89 4.20 -11.21 -7.48
N VAL A 90 5.45 -11.09 -7.04
CA VAL A 90 6.62 -11.12 -7.94
C VAL A 90 6.80 -12.48 -8.62
N THR A 91 6.19 -13.54 -8.10
CA THR A 91 6.24 -14.88 -8.71
C THR A 91 5.08 -15.14 -9.66
N ARG A 92 4.22 -14.14 -9.94
CA ARG A 92 3.05 -14.29 -10.81
C ARG A 92 2.84 -13.04 -11.67
N ARG A 93 3.30 -13.10 -12.91
CA ARG A 93 3.23 -11.96 -13.85
C ARG A 93 1.81 -11.50 -14.15
N ASP A 94 0.82 -12.40 -14.12
CA ASP A 94 -0.59 -12.05 -14.33
C ASP A 94 -1.10 -11.04 -13.29
N THR A 95 -0.57 -11.08 -12.06
CA THR A 95 -0.97 -10.16 -11.00
C THR A 95 -0.48 -8.74 -11.24
N PHE A 96 0.66 -8.61 -11.92
CA PHE A 96 1.25 -7.33 -12.29
C PHE A 96 0.55 -6.72 -13.51
N THR A 97 0.26 -7.52 -14.54
CA THR A 97 -0.43 -7.01 -15.75
C THR A 97 -1.84 -6.50 -15.45
N LYS A 98 -2.51 -7.05 -14.43
CA LYS A 98 -3.83 -6.58 -13.99
C LYS A 98 -3.80 -5.29 -13.17
N LEU A 99 -2.63 -4.76 -12.80
CA LEU A 99 -2.54 -3.50 -12.05
C LEU A 99 -3.12 -2.29 -12.82
N ASP A 100 -3.01 -2.27 -14.15
CA ASP A 100 -3.65 -1.23 -14.96
C ASP A 100 -5.18 -1.21 -14.78
N ASN A 101 -5.82 -2.38 -14.63
CA ASN A 101 -7.26 -2.46 -14.36
C ASN A 101 -7.61 -1.88 -12.99
N TRP A 102 -6.81 -2.22 -11.97
CA TRP A 102 -6.97 -1.67 -10.62
C TRP A 102 -6.76 -0.15 -10.58
N LEU A 103 -5.84 0.38 -11.41
CA LEU A 103 -5.63 1.82 -11.53
C LEU A 103 -6.78 2.53 -12.22
N ASN A 104 -7.30 1.97 -13.32
CA ASN A 104 -8.47 2.53 -14.01
C ASN A 104 -9.68 2.59 -13.08
N GLU A 105 -9.90 1.53 -12.29
CA GLU A 105 -10.97 1.48 -11.29
C GLU A 105 -10.79 2.56 -10.21
N LEU A 106 -9.58 2.67 -9.68
CA LEU A 106 -9.20 3.70 -8.70
C LEU A 106 -9.44 5.11 -9.24
N GLU A 107 -9.04 5.39 -10.48
CA GLU A 107 -9.20 6.71 -11.12
C GLU A 107 -10.67 7.01 -11.45
N THR A 108 -11.47 5.98 -11.70
CA THR A 108 -12.93 6.13 -11.92
C THR A 108 -13.67 6.51 -10.65
N TYR A 109 -13.30 5.93 -9.50
CA TYR A 109 -14.06 6.09 -8.25
C TYR A 109 -13.43 7.04 -7.22
N CYS A 110 -12.13 7.33 -7.33
CA CYS A 110 -11.45 8.28 -6.45
C CYS A 110 -11.41 9.67 -7.09
N THR A 111 -12.24 10.58 -6.58
CA THR A 111 -12.33 11.96 -7.08
C THR A 111 -11.23 12.88 -6.53
N ARG A 112 -10.20 12.34 -5.86
CA ARG A 112 -9.12 13.12 -5.25
C ARG A 112 -7.91 13.17 -6.19
N ASN A 113 -7.46 14.39 -6.49
CA ASN A 113 -6.29 14.61 -7.34
C ASN A 113 -4.95 14.48 -6.58
N ASP A 114 -4.99 14.45 -5.25
CA ASP A 114 -3.83 14.38 -4.35
C ASP A 114 -3.66 13.00 -3.71
N LEU A 115 -4.28 11.96 -4.28
CA LEU A 115 -4.17 10.59 -3.80
C LEU A 115 -2.72 10.08 -3.91
N VAL A 116 -2.13 9.66 -2.78
CA VAL A 116 -0.79 9.07 -2.77
C VAL A 116 -0.87 7.58 -3.15
N LYS A 117 -0.13 7.19 -4.18
CA LYS A 117 -0.10 5.81 -4.69
C LYS A 117 1.23 5.14 -4.34
N MET A 118 1.17 3.91 -3.82
CA MET A 118 2.34 3.05 -3.58
C MET A 118 2.17 1.70 -4.26
N LEU A 119 3.20 1.23 -4.94
CA LEU A 119 3.30 -0.09 -5.54
C LEU A 119 4.16 -1.00 -4.67
N VAL A 120 3.67 -2.20 -4.39
CA VAL A 120 4.35 -3.23 -3.60
C VAL A 120 4.47 -4.52 -4.41
N GLY A 121 5.71 -4.90 -4.72
CA GLY A 121 6.03 -6.24 -5.20
C GLY A 121 6.22 -7.18 -4.01
N ASN A 122 5.22 -8.02 -3.72
CA ASN A 122 5.23 -8.91 -2.57
C ASN A 122 5.84 -10.28 -2.92
N LYS A 123 6.20 -11.05 -1.89
CA LYS A 123 6.80 -12.41 -1.96
C LYS A 123 8.20 -12.45 -2.57
N ILE A 124 9.00 -11.41 -2.34
CA ILE A 124 10.42 -11.37 -2.79
C ILE A 124 11.32 -12.43 -2.15
N ASP A 125 10.81 -13.13 -1.12
CA ASP A 125 11.46 -14.26 -0.46
C ASP A 125 11.48 -15.54 -1.32
N LYS A 126 10.69 -15.59 -2.39
CA LYS A 126 10.62 -16.76 -3.28
C LYS A 126 11.65 -16.66 -4.40
N GLU A 127 12.23 -17.78 -4.82
CA GLU A 127 13.28 -17.76 -5.86
C GLU A 127 12.72 -17.64 -7.30
N ASN A 128 11.46 -18.03 -7.52
CA ASN A 128 10.83 -18.09 -8.84
C ASN A 128 10.20 -16.76 -9.26
N HIS A 129 10.98 -15.68 -9.26
CA HIS A 129 10.52 -14.37 -9.73
C HIS A 129 10.22 -14.38 -11.24
N GLU A 130 8.99 -14.03 -11.62
CA GLU A 130 8.60 -13.86 -13.03
C GLU A 130 8.76 -12.41 -13.51
N LEU A 131 9.04 -11.49 -12.59
CA LEU A 131 9.16 -10.04 -12.82
C LEU A 131 10.46 -9.51 -12.25
N ASP A 132 11.20 -8.74 -13.05
CA ASP A 132 12.36 -8.01 -12.56
C ASP A 132 11.92 -6.77 -11.75
N ARG A 133 12.71 -6.40 -10.74
CA ARG A 133 12.51 -5.18 -9.95
C ARG A 133 12.44 -3.95 -10.86
N ASN A 134 13.22 -3.91 -11.94
CA ASN A 134 13.22 -2.79 -12.87
C ASN A 134 11.88 -2.59 -13.58
N GLU A 135 11.09 -3.63 -13.79
CA GLU A 135 9.75 -3.51 -14.38
C GLU A 135 8.79 -2.82 -13.43
N GLY A 136 8.79 -3.23 -12.15
CA GLY A 136 8.02 -2.57 -11.09
C GLY A 136 8.41 -1.09 -10.93
N LEU A 137 9.72 -0.79 -10.99
CA LEU A 137 10.22 0.59 -10.96
C LEU A 137 9.73 1.43 -12.14
N LYS A 138 9.78 0.89 -13.36
CA LYS A 138 9.29 1.58 -14.56
C LYS A 138 7.79 1.85 -14.47
N PHE A 139 7.02 0.87 -14.00
CA PHE A 139 5.58 1.01 -13.80
C PHE A 139 5.25 2.08 -12.74
N ALA A 140 5.91 2.02 -11.58
CA ALA A 140 5.72 3.03 -10.53
C ALA A 140 6.05 4.44 -11.04
N ARG A 141 7.14 4.61 -11.80
CA ARG A 141 7.49 5.90 -12.43
C ARG A 141 6.41 6.38 -13.41
N LYS A 142 5.96 5.50 -14.31
CA LYS A 142 4.91 5.79 -15.31
C LYS A 142 3.64 6.34 -14.64
N HIS A 143 3.27 5.79 -13.49
CA HIS A 143 2.04 6.15 -12.78
C HIS A 143 2.27 7.05 -11.55
N SER A 144 3.45 7.66 -11.41
CA SER A 144 3.81 8.57 -10.31
C SER A 144 3.57 7.97 -8.91
N MET A 145 4.04 6.73 -8.70
CA MET A 145 3.90 5.97 -7.47
C MET A 145 5.22 5.83 -6.72
N LEU A 146 5.12 5.63 -5.41
CA LEU A 146 6.19 5.04 -4.61
C LEU A 146 6.32 3.55 -4.98
N PHE A 147 7.51 2.95 -4.84
CA PHE A 147 7.72 1.51 -5.12
C PHE A 147 8.50 0.83 -3.99
N ILE A 148 8.06 -0.37 -3.59
CA ILE A 148 8.70 -1.20 -2.56
C ILE A 148 8.63 -2.68 -2.96
N GLY A 149 9.68 -3.46 -2.69
CA GLY A 149 9.62 -4.92 -2.67
C GLY A 149 9.49 -5.43 -1.24
N LYS A 150 8.59 -6.38 -0.96
CA LYS A 150 8.37 -6.93 0.38
C LYS A 150 8.28 -8.46 0.38
N SER A 151 8.84 -9.09 1.41
CA SER A 151 8.70 -10.53 1.68
C SER A 151 7.54 -10.77 2.63
N GLY A 152 6.82 -11.89 2.47
CA GLY A 152 5.73 -12.26 3.38
C GLY A 152 6.23 -12.58 4.80
N ALA A 153 7.41 -13.21 4.90
CA ALA A 153 7.97 -13.71 6.16
C ALA A 153 9.18 -12.92 6.71
N GLY A 154 9.86 -12.12 5.88
CA GLY A 154 11.10 -11.42 6.27
C GLY A 154 10.90 -9.97 6.72
N ARG A 155 11.70 -9.52 7.69
CA ARG A 155 11.99 -8.10 7.93
C ARG A 155 12.94 -7.61 6.82
N ILE A 156 12.70 -6.43 6.27
CA ILE A 156 13.63 -5.82 5.32
C ILE A 156 14.91 -5.45 6.09
N PRO A 157 16.12 -5.82 5.64
CA PRO A 157 17.34 -5.32 6.25
C PRO A 157 17.32 -3.78 6.22
N LEU A 158 17.49 -3.16 7.39
CA LEU A 158 17.55 -1.69 7.61
C LEU A 158 18.68 -0.98 6.84
N SER A 159 19.33 -1.65 5.89
CA SER A 159 20.59 -1.20 5.31
C SER A 159 20.50 0.07 4.46
N ASP A 160 19.31 0.58 4.13
CA ASP A 160 19.12 1.98 3.71
C ASP A 160 17.62 2.29 3.47
N PRO A 161 16.93 3.10 4.30
CA PRO A 161 15.56 3.52 4.03
C PRO A 161 15.44 4.32 2.71
N THR A 162 16.55 4.83 2.17
CA THR A 162 16.59 5.51 0.86
C THR A 162 16.85 4.58 -0.35
N ARG A 163 17.32 3.33 -0.14
CA ARG A 163 17.47 2.35 -1.25
C ARG A 163 16.17 1.63 -1.61
N GLY A 164 15.22 1.57 -0.67
CA GLY A 164 13.90 0.97 -0.87
C GLY A 164 12.95 1.87 -1.65
N MET A 165 12.94 3.16 -1.33
CA MET A 165 12.15 4.19 -2.03
C MET A 165 12.93 4.82 -3.17
N SER A 166 12.73 4.29 -4.36
CA SER A 166 13.45 4.72 -5.57
C SER A 166 12.84 5.94 -6.27
N TYR A 167 11.61 6.36 -5.95
CA TYR A 167 10.93 7.47 -6.62
C TYR A 167 9.79 8.01 -5.75
N GLY A 168 9.65 9.34 -5.68
CA GLY A 168 8.47 10.04 -5.15
C GLY A 168 7.81 10.89 -6.24
N PRO A 169 6.47 11.03 -6.27
CA PRO A 169 5.81 11.90 -7.24
C PRO A 169 6.22 13.38 -7.06
N PRO A 170 6.25 14.20 -8.13
CA PRO A 170 6.54 15.63 -8.06
C PRO A 170 5.44 16.46 -7.34
N LEU A 171 4.36 15.81 -6.89
CA LEU A 171 3.19 16.42 -6.27
C LEU A 171 3.34 16.56 -4.75
N CYS A 172 4.38 17.26 -4.30
CA CYS A 172 4.46 17.74 -2.92
C CYS A 172 4.65 19.26 -2.93
N ARG A 173 3.68 19.99 -3.50
CA ARG A 173 3.57 21.44 -3.32
C ARG A 173 2.27 21.74 -2.57
N GLY A 174 2.36 21.73 -1.24
CA GLY A 174 1.26 22.12 -0.36
C GLY A 174 1.73 22.13 1.09
N ASN A 175 1.49 23.23 1.80
CA ASN A 175 1.95 23.48 3.17
C ASN A 175 1.17 22.70 4.25
N SER A 176 0.46 21.63 3.90
CA SER A 176 -0.25 20.78 4.86
C SER A 176 0.62 19.60 5.27
N PHE A 177 0.63 19.29 6.57
CA PHE A 177 1.32 18.14 7.20
C PHE A 177 1.07 16.79 6.49
N LEU A 178 -0.02 16.69 5.74
CA LEU A 178 -0.43 15.51 4.97
C LEU A 178 0.11 15.45 3.53
N ASN A 179 0.63 16.55 2.99
CA ASN A 179 1.07 16.64 1.59
C ASN A 179 2.60 16.57 1.44
N THR A 180 3.34 16.46 2.54
CA THR A 180 4.79 16.30 2.52
C THR A 180 5.14 14.85 2.21
N CYS A 181 5.96 14.63 1.18
CA CYS A 181 6.55 13.33 0.84
C CYS A 181 7.13 12.62 2.08
N HIS A 182 7.67 13.39 3.03
CA HIS A 182 8.19 12.91 4.32
C HIS A 182 7.15 12.19 5.18
N THR A 183 5.91 12.69 5.29
CA THR A 183 4.87 12.08 6.14
C THR A 183 4.45 10.72 5.59
N TRP A 184 4.27 10.65 4.27
CA TRP A 184 4.00 9.39 3.59
C TRP A 184 5.22 8.46 3.62
N THR A 185 6.42 9.00 3.45
CA THR A 185 7.66 8.22 3.55
C THR A 185 7.85 7.66 4.96
N GLY A 186 7.59 8.43 6.02
CA GLY A 186 7.63 7.98 7.41
C GLY A 186 6.53 6.98 7.73
N MET A 187 5.32 7.20 7.20
CA MET A 187 4.20 6.27 7.31
C MET A 187 4.49 4.93 6.63
N PHE A 188 5.05 4.97 5.42
CA PHE A 188 5.47 3.79 4.69
C PHE A 188 6.76 3.20 5.26
N ALA A 189 7.63 3.99 5.91
CA ALA A 189 8.76 3.50 6.70
C ALA A 189 8.27 2.71 7.91
N CYS A 190 7.14 3.07 8.53
CA CYS A 190 6.51 2.21 9.53
C CYS A 190 6.00 0.87 8.96
N PHE A 191 5.87 0.71 7.64
CA PHE A 191 5.66 -0.60 7.02
C PHE A 191 6.96 -1.43 6.90
N TYR A 192 8.14 -0.84 7.15
CA TYR A 192 9.45 -1.51 7.20
C TYR A 192 9.80 -2.03 8.61
N SER A 193 9.44 -1.29 9.65
CA SER A 193 9.77 -1.58 11.07
C SER A 193 8.98 -2.76 11.63
#